data_AF-A0A4W2DHS9-F1
#
_entry.id   AF-A0A4W2DHS9-F1
#
_cell.length_a   1.000
_cell.length_b   1.000
_cell.length_c   1.000
_cell.angle_alpha   90.00
_cell.angle_beta   90.00
_cell.angle_gamma   90.00
#
_symmetry.space_group_name_H-M   'P 1'
#
loop_
_entity.id
_entity.type
_entity.pdbx_description
1 polymer ?
#
loop_
_entity_poly.entity_id
_entity_poly.type
_entity_poly.pdbx_seq_one_letter_code
_entity_poly.pdbx_strand_id
1 'polypeptide(L)'
;RNSGHTAQFSSRVDSSMVKQVFLDKTLNASSHWLGATYQLTDVHVTEPSIHLPTDQPTTTPSFQKVQLNFTVTNLFYSQDMKQPDSPKYQRNKRNIEDALNQLFRNSSIKTHFSDCEVSAFRSVPPSNHTGVNAQCNFSFLARSPYQVVIYEEFLRLTKNGTQLQNFTLDRNSLLVDGPWRNDRWCLTPGLVSPDLPFWAIILICLAGLLVLIMGLISFFLVSKEVLFSYYQVVRAFYILEGYVLCGDVFCRYFLLVCEGFAFSFS
;
A
#
# COMPACT_ATOMS: atom_id res chain seq x y z
N ARG A 1 -7.90 -55.21 -26.48
CA ARG A 1 -6.45 -54.94 -26.51
C ARG A 1 -6.30 -53.43 -26.68
N ASN A 2 -6.44 -52.66 -25.58
CA ASN A 2 -6.37 -51.19 -25.63
C ASN A 2 -4.93 -50.77 -25.34
N SER A 3 -4.27 -50.26 -26.38
CA SER A 3 -2.97 -49.60 -26.27
C SER A 3 -3.17 -48.24 -25.59
N GLY A 4 -2.83 -48.16 -24.30
CA GLY A 4 -2.73 -46.89 -23.60
C GLY A 4 -1.40 -46.23 -23.95
N HIS A 5 -1.44 -45.17 -24.76
CA HIS A 5 -0.32 -44.25 -24.88
C HIS A 5 -0.27 -43.38 -23.62
N THR A 6 0.61 -43.70 -22.68
CA THR A 6 0.97 -42.85 -21.55
C THR A 6 1.94 -41.78 -22.03
N ALA A 7 1.44 -40.58 -22.28
CA ALA A 7 2.28 -39.40 -22.40
C ALA A 7 2.68 -38.93 -20.99
N GLN A 8 3.93 -39.15 -20.60
CA GLN A 8 4.51 -38.57 -19.39
C GLN A 8 4.83 -37.11 -19.65
N PHE A 9 4.04 -36.20 -19.08
CA PHE A 9 4.43 -34.79 -18.95
C PHE A 9 5.21 -34.61 -17.66
N SER A 10 6.54 -34.57 -17.76
CA SER A 10 7.39 -34.05 -16.69
C SER A 10 7.38 -32.53 -16.75
N SER A 11 6.37 -31.89 -16.18
CA SER A 11 6.34 -30.44 -16.11
C SER A 11 6.96 -29.97 -14.80
N ARG A 12 8.27 -29.70 -14.82
CA ARG A 12 8.86 -28.74 -13.88
C ARG A 12 8.35 -27.37 -14.31
N VAL A 13 7.14 -27.02 -13.90
CA VAL A 13 6.50 -25.77 -14.33
C VAL A 13 7.16 -24.62 -13.60
N ASP A 14 7.84 -23.76 -14.35
CA ASP A 14 8.43 -22.54 -13.83
C ASP A 14 7.32 -21.56 -13.42
N SER A 15 7.39 -21.06 -12.18
CA SER A 15 6.46 -20.08 -11.61
C SER A 15 6.35 -18.81 -12.48
N SER A 16 7.45 -18.44 -13.16
CA SER A 16 7.45 -17.32 -14.11
C SER A 16 6.55 -17.58 -15.32
N MET A 17 6.54 -18.82 -15.82
CA MET A 17 5.73 -19.25 -16.96
C MET A 17 4.26 -19.37 -16.57
N VAL A 18 3.93 -19.88 -15.38
CA VAL A 18 2.54 -19.88 -14.86
C VAL A 18 2.02 -18.46 -14.76
N LYS A 19 2.81 -17.54 -14.21
CA LYS A 19 2.42 -16.14 -14.06
C LYS A 19 2.22 -15.48 -15.42
N GLN A 20 3.07 -15.75 -16.41
CA GLN A 20 2.87 -15.22 -17.76
C GLN A 20 1.64 -15.79 -18.45
N VAL A 21 1.42 -17.11 -18.39
CA VAL A 21 0.24 -17.74 -19.00
C VAL A 21 -1.04 -17.23 -18.33
N PHE A 22 -1.03 -17.05 -17.00
CA PHE A 22 -2.17 -16.52 -16.28
C PHE A 22 -2.46 -15.07 -16.67
N LEU A 23 -1.44 -14.21 -16.70
CA LEU A 23 -1.59 -12.80 -17.10
C LEU A 23 -2.04 -12.69 -18.57
N ASP A 24 -1.41 -13.43 -19.49
CA ASP A 24 -1.77 -13.45 -20.92
C ASP A 24 -3.22 -13.87 -21.14
N LYS A 25 -3.67 -14.93 -20.44
CA LYS A 25 -5.04 -15.46 -20.59
C LYS A 25 -6.09 -14.66 -19.84
N THR A 26 -5.73 -13.84 -18.85
CA THR A 26 -6.69 -13.05 -18.04
C THR A 26 -6.68 -11.56 -18.35
N LEU A 27 -5.73 -11.08 -19.15
CA LEU A 27 -5.53 -9.66 -19.51
C LEU A 27 -6.77 -8.96 -20.10
N ASN A 28 -7.72 -9.72 -20.66
CA ASN A 28 -8.93 -9.18 -21.28
C ASN A 28 -10.22 -9.86 -20.80
N ALA A 29 -10.19 -10.56 -19.66
CA ALA A 29 -11.34 -11.27 -19.14
C ALA A 29 -12.31 -10.31 -18.44
N SER A 30 -13.46 -10.02 -19.08
CA SER A 30 -14.59 -9.39 -18.40
C SER A 30 -15.31 -10.43 -17.53
N SER A 31 -15.91 -9.98 -16.42
CA SER A 31 -16.52 -10.79 -15.34
C SER A 31 -17.68 -11.71 -15.74
N HIS A 32 -17.93 -11.93 -17.03
CA HIS A 32 -19.08 -12.64 -17.56
C HIS A 32 -18.91 -14.18 -17.67
N TRP A 33 -17.79 -14.76 -17.24
CA TRP A 33 -17.51 -16.21 -17.43
C TRP A 33 -17.35 -17.05 -16.16
N LEU A 34 -17.64 -16.55 -14.96
CA LEU A 34 -17.61 -17.38 -13.76
C LEU A 34 -18.96 -18.07 -13.52
N GLY A 35 -19.25 -19.07 -14.35
CA GLY A 35 -20.21 -20.11 -14.02
C GLY A 35 -19.65 -20.96 -12.87
N ALA A 36 -20.36 -20.98 -11.74
CA ALA A 36 -19.89 -21.61 -10.51
C ALA A 36 -19.88 -23.14 -10.63
N THR A 37 -18.70 -23.76 -10.60
CA THR A 37 -18.29 -24.92 -9.77
C THR A 37 -17.24 -25.80 -10.45
N TYR A 38 -16.14 -26.08 -9.73
CA TYR A 38 -15.22 -27.18 -10.02
C TYR A 38 -14.84 -27.85 -8.69
N GLN A 39 -15.04 -29.16 -8.59
CA GLN A 39 -14.57 -29.98 -7.47
C GLN A 39 -13.34 -30.78 -7.92
N LEU A 40 -12.20 -30.52 -7.29
CA LEU A 40 -11.05 -31.42 -7.41
C LEU A 40 -11.19 -32.53 -6.37
N THR A 41 -11.30 -33.76 -6.85
CA THR A 41 -11.20 -34.97 -6.02
C THR A 41 -9.92 -35.71 -6.38
N ASP A 42 -9.23 -36.16 -5.33
CA ASP A 42 -8.00 -36.98 -5.36
C ASP A 42 -6.72 -36.27 -5.85
N VAL A 43 -6.07 -35.55 -4.94
CA VAL A 43 -4.65 -35.21 -5.04
C VAL A 43 -3.92 -35.88 -3.88
N HIS A 44 -3.23 -36.98 -4.16
CA HIS A 44 -2.33 -37.62 -3.21
C HIS A 44 -0.90 -37.16 -3.50
N VAL A 45 -0.30 -36.45 -2.54
CA VAL A 45 1.09 -35.98 -2.63
C VAL A 45 1.98 -37.06 -2.02
N THR A 46 2.67 -37.83 -2.85
CA THR A 46 3.79 -38.66 -2.42
C THR A 46 5.07 -37.85 -2.58
N GLU A 47 5.71 -37.50 -1.46
CA GLU A 47 6.93 -36.69 -1.42
C GLU A 47 8.15 -37.51 -1.90
N PRO A 48 8.85 -37.11 -2.99
CA PRO A 48 10.08 -37.78 -3.40
C PRO A 48 11.27 -37.18 -2.64
N SER A 49 11.94 -38.00 -1.83
CA SER A 49 13.27 -37.68 -1.31
C SER A 49 14.27 -37.59 -2.46
N ILE A 50 14.68 -36.38 -2.82
CA ILE A 50 15.88 -36.14 -3.63
C ILE A 50 16.77 -35.17 -2.86
N HIS A 51 17.87 -35.70 -2.31
CA HIS A 51 18.98 -34.91 -1.80
C HIS A 51 19.69 -34.20 -2.96
N LEU A 52 19.75 -32.88 -2.91
CA LEU A 52 20.78 -32.08 -3.59
C LEU A 52 21.10 -30.83 -2.74
N PRO A 53 22.38 -30.53 -2.45
CA PRO A 53 22.75 -29.45 -1.55
C PRO A 53 22.75 -28.11 -2.28
N THR A 54 21.92 -27.18 -1.84
CA THR A 54 22.01 -25.75 -2.16
C THR A 54 21.32 -25.01 -1.02
N ASP A 55 22.01 -24.04 -0.41
CA ASP A 55 21.58 -23.23 0.73
C ASP A 55 20.18 -22.63 0.52
N GLN A 56 19.15 -23.37 0.92
CA GLN A 56 17.81 -22.87 1.14
C GLN A 56 17.74 -22.50 2.62
N PRO A 57 17.37 -21.25 3.00
CA PRO A 57 17.11 -20.97 4.39
C PRO A 57 15.97 -21.90 4.80
N THR A 58 16.30 -22.85 5.68
CA THR A 58 15.36 -23.79 6.26
C THR A 58 14.12 -22.99 6.65
N THR A 59 13.01 -23.21 5.94
CA THR A 59 11.77 -22.50 6.19
C THR A 59 11.13 -23.17 7.39
N THR A 60 11.81 -23.07 8.53
CA THR A 60 11.37 -23.66 9.78
C THR A 60 10.13 -22.91 10.26
N PRO A 61 9.05 -23.63 10.61
CA PRO A 61 7.97 -23.04 11.38
C PRO A 61 8.54 -22.37 12.63
N SER A 62 8.09 -21.16 12.90
CA SER A 62 8.51 -20.42 14.08
C SER A 62 7.29 -20.05 14.89
N PHE A 63 7.43 -20.02 16.21
CA PHE A 63 6.37 -19.58 17.09
C PHE A 63 6.13 -18.07 16.94
N GLN A 64 4.93 -17.73 16.52
CA GLN A 64 4.39 -16.39 16.36
C GLN A 64 3.45 -16.11 17.54
N LYS A 65 3.77 -15.09 18.33
CA LYS A 65 2.92 -14.61 19.43
C LYS A 65 1.94 -13.56 18.92
N VAL A 66 0.73 -13.97 18.62
CA VAL A 66 -0.31 -13.10 18.04
C VAL A 66 -1.13 -12.48 19.17
N GLN A 67 -1.39 -11.17 19.10
CA GLN A 67 -2.31 -10.49 20.00
C GLN A 67 -3.71 -10.47 19.38
N LEU A 68 -4.69 -10.94 20.12
CA LEU A 68 -6.10 -10.87 19.80
C LEU A 68 -6.78 -9.91 20.76
N ASN A 69 -7.31 -8.82 20.23
CA ASN A 69 -8.06 -7.85 21.00
C ASN A 69 -9.51 -7.85 20.52
N PHE A 70 -10.47 -7.97 21.43
CA PHE A 70 -11.90 -7.93 21.10
C PHE A 70 -12.71 -7.45 22.30
N THR A 71 -13.98 -7.11 22.10
CA THR A 71 -14.88 -6.64 23.16
C THR A 71 -16.00 -7.62 23.39
N VAL A 72 -16.22 -7.98 24.65
CA VAL A 72 -17.34 -8.81 25.12
C VAL A 72 -18.44 -7.90 25.64
N THR A 73 -19.62 -7.97 25.03
CA THR A 73 -20.75 -7.07 25.30
C THR A 73 -21.67 -7.57 26.42
N ASN A 74 -21.71 -8.88 26.64
CA ASN A 74 -22.47 -9.49 27.75
C ASN A 74 -21.65 -9.69 29.04
N LEU A 75 -20.48 -9.05 29.13
CA LEU A 75 -19.64 -9.02 30.32
C LEU A 75 -19.33 -7.57 30.70
N PHE A 76 -19.95 -7.08 31.77
CA PHE A 76 -19.74 -5.71 32.24
C PHE A 76 -18.46 -5.57 33.07
N TYR A 77 -17.67 -4.56 32.72
CA TYR A 77 -16.45 -4.23 33.41
C TYR A 77 -16.75 -3.74 34.83
N SER A 78 -16.03 -4.27 35.82
CA SER A 78 -16.20 -3.88 37.24
C SER A 78 -14.85 -3.65 37.91
N GLN A 79 -14.86 -3.03 39.09
CA GLN A 79 -13.64 -2.73 39.83
C GLN A 79 -12.77 -3.98 40.11
N ASP A 80 -13.39 -5.12 40.40
CA ASP A 80 -12.66 -6.38 40.59
C ASP A 80 -11.85 -6.81 39.35
N MET A 81 -12.28 -6.42 38.14
CA MET A 81 -11.55 -6.74 36.90
C MET A 81 -10.29 -5.88 36.70
N LYS A 82 -10.07 -4.87 37.56
CA LYS A 82 -8.78 -4.13 37.60
C LYS A 82 -7.71 -4.90 38.36
N GLN A 83 -8.10 -5.83 39.23
CA GLN A 83 -7.19 -6.57 40.10
C GLN A 83 -7.02 -7.99 39.58
N PRO A 84 -5.83 -8.37 39.06
CA PRO A 84 -5.58 -9.72 38.54
C PRO A 84 -5.86 -10.83 39.56
N ASP A 85 -5.68 -10.58 40.85
CA ASP A 85 -5.86 -11.59 41.91
C ASP A 85 -7.32 -11.75 42.35
N SER A 86 -8.24 -10.91 41.84
CA SER A 86 -9.64 -11.00 42.26
C SER A 86 -10.28 -12.31 41.76
N PRO A 87 -11.17 -12.93 42.56
CA PRO A 87 -11.87 -14.14 42.12
C PRO A 87 -12.66 -13.92 40.82
N LYS A 88 -13.18 -12.71 40.60
CA LYS A 88 -13.93 -12.35 39.40
C LYS A 88 -13.02 -12.25 38.18
N TYR A 89 -11.86 -11.60 38.30
CA TYR A 89 -10.86 -11.55 37.23
C TYR A 89 -10.43 -12.97 36.86
N GLN A 90 -10.01 -13.78 37.84
CA GLN A 90 -9.51 -15.14 37.62
C GLN A 90 -10.56 -16.08 37.02
N ARG A 91 -11.84 -15.92 37.38
CA ARG A 91 -12.94 -16.69 36.78
C ARG A 91 -13.15 -16.30 35.32
N ASN A 92 -13.26 -15.00 35.03
CA ASN A 92 -13.51 -14.53 33.67
C ASN A 92 -12.32 -14.82 32.75
N LYS A 93 -11.09 -14.66 33.26
CA LYS A 93 -9.86 -15.04 32.58
C LYS A 93 -9.92 -16.49 32.12
N ARG A 94 -10.10 -17.43 33.07
CA ARG A 94 -10.20 -18.87 32.76
C ARG A 94 -11.30 -19.21 31.77
N ASN A 95 -12.49 -18.62 31.93
CA ASN A 95 -13.61 -18.90 31.03
C ASN A 95 -13.35 -18.43 29.60
N ILE A 96 -12.76 -17.24 29.43
CA ILE A 96 -12.46 -16.68 28.10
C ILE A 96 -11.27 -17.42 27.47
N GLU A 97 -10.25 -17.76 28.25
CA GLU A 97 -9.12 -18.60 27.81
C GLU A 97 -9.62 -19.96 27.33
N ASP A 98 -10.47 -20.65 28.10
CA ASP A 98 -11.04 -21.94 27.70
C ASP A 98 -11.84 -21.81 26.39
N ALA A 99 -12.67 -20.77 26.27
CA ALA A 99 -13.42 -20.52 25.05
C ALA A 99 -12.51 -20.30 23.82
N LEU A 100 -11.44 -19.50 23.94
CA LEU A 100 -10.47 -19.26 22.86
C LEU A 100 -9.69 -20.52 22.51
N ASN A 101 -9.21 -21.25 23.52
CA ASN A 101 -8.45 -22.48 23.31
C ASN A 101 -9.30 -23.55 22.63
N GLN A 102 -10.56 -23.72 23.04
CA GLN A 102 -11.50 -24.64 22.39
C GLN A 102 -11.84 -24.20 20.96
N LEU A 103 -12.00 -22.89 20.72
CA LEU A 103 -12.25 -22.33 19.38
C LEU A 103 -11.14 -22.74 18.41
N PHE A 104 -9.88 -22.45 18.74
CA PHE A 104 -8.75 -22.71 17.85
C PHE A 104 -8.36 -24.19 17.79
N ARG A 105 -8.55 -24.99 18.85
CA ARG A 105 -8.35 -26.45 18.80
C ARG A 105 -9.34 -27.16 17.86
N ASN A 106 -10.53 -26.57 17.68
CA ASN A 106 -11.56 -27.08 16.77
C ASN A 106 -11.56 -26.37 15.40
N SER A 107 -10.54 -25.57 15.12
CA SER A 107 -10.41 -24.80 13.88
C SER A 107 -9.70 -25.58 12.76
N SER A 108 -9.73 -25.01 11.55
CA SER A 108 -8.93 -25.47 10.42
C SER A 108 -7.42 -25.28 10.66
N ILE A 109 -7.03 -24.32 11.51
CA ILE A 109 -5.63 -23.99 11.85
C ILE A 109 -5.14 -24.67 13.13
N LYS A 110 -5.87 -25.66 13.66
CA LYS A 110 -5.54 -26.37 14.91
C LYS A 110 -4.13 -26.95 14.94
N THR A 111 -3.58 -27.35 13.80
CA THR A 111 -2.22 -27.90 13.67
C THR A 111 -1.13 -26.84 13.91
N HIS A 112 -1.47 -25.57 13.73
CA HIS A 112 -0.60 -24.44 13.98
C HIS A 112 -0.84 -23.83 15.37
N PHE A 113 -1.93 -24.18 16.05
CA PHE A 113 -2.30 -23.56 17.31
C PHE A 113 -1.64 -24.25 18.51
N SER A 114 -1.13 -23.47 19.45
CA SER A 114 -0.62 -23.99 20.74
C SER A 114 -1.61 -23.66 21.86
N ASP A 115 -1.75 -22.37 22.17
CA ASP A 115 -2.51 -21.88 23.32
C ASP A 115 -2.87 -20.40 23.16
N CYS A 116 -3.88 -19.96 23.92
CA CYS A 116 -4.24 -18.56 24.13
C CYS A 116 -4.31 -18.27 25.62
N GLU A 117 -3.76 -17.13 26.03
CA GLU A 117 -3.81 -16.59 27.38
C GLU A 117 -4.39 -15.17 27.37
N VAL A 118 -5.25 -14.85 28.34
CA VAL A 118 -5.77 -13.49 28.50
C VAL A 118 -4.80 -12.69 29.36
N SER A 119 -4.26 -11.62 28.77
CA SER A 119 -3.29 -10.73 29.42
C SER A 119 -3.97 -9.64 30.26
N ALA A 120 -5.10 -9.10 29.80
CA ALA A 120 -5.79 -8.03 30.52
C ALA A 120 -7.28 -7.91 30.14
N PHE A 121 -8.04 -7.33 31.07
CA PHE A 121 -9.38 -6.81 30.81
C PHE A 121 -9.36 -5.28 30.84
N ARG A 122 -10.05 -4.67 29.88
CA ARG A 122 -10.13 -3.22 29.69
C ARG A 122 -11.58 -2.77 29.82
N SER A 123 -11.81 -1.60 30.41
CA SER A 123 -13.13 -0.96 30.32
C SER A 123 -13.31 -0.38 28.92
N VAL A 124 -14.51 -0.51 28.34
CA VAL A 124 -14.91 0.13 27.08
C VAL A 124 -16.01 1.17 27.37
N PRO A 125 -15.65 2.46 27.53
CA PRO A 125 -16.63 3.54 27.69
C PRO A 125 -17.36 3.84 26.37
N PRO A 126 -18.63 4.29 26.39
CA PRO A 126 -19.47 4.52 27.57
C PRO A 126 -20.28 3.29 28.01
N SER A 127 -20.23 2.17 27.26
CA SER A 127 -21.09 1.00 27.51
C SER A 127 -20.68 0.15 28.70
N ASN A 128 -19.49 0.38 29.26
CA ASN A 128 -18.87 -0.44 30.31
C ASN A 128 -18.76 -1.92 29.91
N HIS A 129 -18.68 -2.21 28.60
CA HIS A 129 -18.33 -3.53 28.11
C HIS A 129 -16.88 -3.87 28.47
N THR A 130 -16.54 -5.15 28.41
CA THR A 130 -15.20 -5.63 28.73
C THR A 130 -14.40 -5.87 27.45
N GLY A 131 -13.39 -5.04 27.23
CA GLY A 131 -12.34 -5.32 26.25
C GLY A 131 -11.43 -6.43 26.79
N VAL A 132 -11.05 -7.36 25.92
CA VAL A 132 -10.18 -8.49 26.21
C VAL A 132 -8.92 -8.33 25.39
N ASN A 133 -7.77 -8.42 26.06
CA ASN A 133 -6.48 -8.59 25.41
C ASN A 133 -6.06 -10.04 25.62
N ALA A 134 -5.92 -10.80 24.55
CA ALA A 134 -5.41 -12.16 24.57
C ALA A 134 -4.12 -12.25 23.75
N GLN A 135 -3.22 -13.12 24.18
CA GLN A 135 -2.03 -13.51 23.44
C GLN A 135 -2.16 -14.98 23.08
N CYS A 136 -2.07 -15.29 21.80
CA CYS A 136 -2.17 -16.64 21.27
C CYS A 136 -0.88 -17.03 20.56
N ASN A 137 -0.41 -18.25 20.81
CA ASN A 137 0.80 -18.78 20.24
C ASN A 137 0.46 -19.70 19.06
N PHE A 138 1.05 -19.41 17.90
CA PHE A 138 0.90 -20.21 16.70
C PHE A 138 2.24 -20.58 16.05
N SER A 139 2.34 -21.75 15.42
CA SER A 139 3.50 -22.20 14.65
C SER A 139 3.26 -22.03 13.14
N PHE A 140 3.60 -20.85 12.62
CA PHE A 140 3.51 -20.56 11.20
C PHE A 140 4.89 -20.43 10.57
N LEU A 141 4.95 -20.64 9.25
CA LEU A 141 6.14 -20.31 8.46
C LEU A 141 6.35 -18.78 8.47
N ALA A 142 7.60 -18.34 8.49
CA ALA A 142 7.95 -16.92 8.65
C ALA A 142 7.30 -15.98 7.62
N ARG A 143 7.02 -16.47 6.40
CA ARG A 143 6.40 -15.70 5.30
C ARG A 143 4.90 -15.91 5.15
N SER A 144 4.26 -16.65 6.06
CA SER A 144 2.82 -16.92 5.98
C SER A 144 2.02 -15.66 6.33
N PRO A 145 0.91 -15.34 5.64
CA PRO A 145 -0.01 -14.26 6.00
C PRO A 145 -0.89 -14.65 7.21
N TYR A 146 -0.27 -15.07 8.32
CA TYR A 146 -0.94 -15.70 9.45
C TYR A 146 -1.99 -14.81 10.12
N GLN A 147 -1.82 -13.48 10.11
CA GLN A 147 -2.78 -12.54 10.70
C GLN A 147 -4.15 -12.61 10.01
N VAL A 148 -4.16 -12.62 8.68
CA VAL A 148 -5.39 -12.72 7.88
C VAL A 148 -6.06 -14.07 8.11
N VAL A 149 -5.27 -15.15 8.10
CA VAL A 149 -5.76 -16.50 8.34
C VAL A 149 -6.43 -16.62 9.72
N ILE A 150 -5.79 -16.08 10.77
CA ILE A 150 -6.35 -16.11 12.14
C ILE A 150 -7.61 -15.25 12.22
N TYR A 151 -7.62 -14.06 11.61
CA TYR A 151 -8.76 -13.16 11.60
C TYR A 151 -9.99 -13.83 10.95
N GLU A 152 -9.81 -14.37 9.75
CA GLU A 152 -10.88 -15.03 9.00
C GLU A 152 -11.40 -16.27 9.74
N GLU A 153 -10.51 -17.10 10.29
CA GLU A 153 -10.90 -18.29 11.01
C GLU A 153 -11.64 -17.97 12.31
N PHE A 154 -11.20 -16.93 13.03
CA PHE A 154 -11.91 -16.43 14.20
C PHE A 154 -13.32 -15.98 13.83
N LEU A 155 -13.47 -15.13 12.80
CA LEU A 155 -14.78 -14.67 12.36
C LEU A 155 -15.68 -15.83 11.92
N ARG A 156 -15.14 -16.79 11.17
CA ARG A 156 -15.88 -17.97 10.69
C ARG A 156 -16.45 -18.78 11.85
N LEU A 157 -15.66 -19.02 12.89
CA LEU A 157 -16.05 -19.83 14.04
C LEU A 157 -16.90 -19.07 15.07
N THR A 158 -16.84 -17.74 15.09
CA THR A 158 -17.56 -16.89 16.06
C THR A 158 -18.82 -16.23 15.48
N LYS A 159 -19.42 -16.84 14.46
CA LYS A 159 -20.61 -16.30 13.76
C LYS A 159 -20.36 -14.86 13.31
N ASN A 160 -19.29 -14.66 12.56
CA ASN A 160 -18.85 -13.36 12.05
C ASN A 160 -18.50 -12.37 13.17
N GLY A 161 -17.80 -12.84 14.22
CA GLY A 161 -17.33 -12.00 15.31
C GLY A 161 -18.42 -11.58 16.31
N THR A 162 -19.55 -12.27 16.37
CA THR A 162 -20.69 -11.89 17.24
C THR A 162 -20.84 -12.79 18.46
N GLN A 163 -20.31 -14.02 18.43
CA GLN A 163 -20.48 -14.98 19.52
C GLN A 163 -19.27 -15.91 19.67
N LEU A 164 -18.70 -15.94 20.87
CA LEU A 164 -17.68 -16.90 21.30
C LEU A 164 -18.25 -17.72 22.45
N GLN A 165 -18.76 -18.92 22.15
CA GLN A 165 -19.50 -19.74 23.11
C GLN A 165 -20.64 -18.96 23.80
N ASN A 166 -20.56 -18.76 25.11
CA ASN A 166 -21.51 -18.00 25.92
C ASN A 166 -21.21 -16.50 25.98
N PHE A 167 -20.15 -16.03 25.34
CA PHE A 167 -19.79 -14.62 25.25
C PHE A 167 -20.33 -13.99 23.97
N THR A 168 -21.07 -12.90 24.11
CA THR A 168 -21.48 -12.06 22.99
C THR A 168 -20.39 -11.06 22.72
N LEU A 169 -19.97 -10.95 21.47
CA LEU A 169 -18.87 -10.12 21.03
C LEU A 169 -19.37 -8.91 20.24
N ASP A 170 -18.60 -7.83 20.27
CA ASP A 170 -18.75 -6.74 19.31
C ASP A 170 -18.01 -7.09 18.01
N ARG A 171 -18.78 -7.28 16.94
CA ARG A 171 -18.28 -7.67 15.61
C ARG A 171 -17.14 -6.80 15.09
N ASN A 172 -17.16 -5.50 15.39
CA ASN A 172 -16.21 -4.55 14.82
C ASN A 172 -14.99 -4.32 15.74
N SER A 173 -14.92 -5.03 16.88
CA SER A 173 -13.89 -4.82 17.88
C SER A 173 -12.66 -5.73 17.74
N LEU A 174 -12.73 -6.73 16.86
CA LEU A 174 -11.65 -7.69 16.67
C LEU A 174 -10.44 -7.06 15.98
N LEU A 175 -9.29 -7.14 16.63
CA LEU A 175 -7.98 -6.74 16.09
C LEU A 175 -6.98 -7.89 16.31
N VAL A 176 -6.21 -8.19 15.26
CA VAL A 176 -5.23 -9.28 15.22
C VAL A 176 -3.86 -8.69 14.89
N ASP A 177 -3.02 -8.52 15.90
CA ASP A 177 -1.68 -7.96 15.76
C ASP A 177 -0.61 -9.05 15.92
N GLY A 178 0.48 -8.96 15.16
CA GLY A 178 1.62 -9.88 15.25
C GLY A 178 2.83 -9.19 15.88
N PRO A 179 3.84 -9.93 16.39
CA PRO A 179 5.11 -9.34 16.74
C PRO A 179 5.72 -8.81 15.43
N TRP A 180 6.00 -7.50 15.38
CA TRP A 180 6.85 -6.92 14.34
C TRP A 180 8.17 -7.68 14.37
N ARG A 181 8.35 -8.62 13.44
CA ARG A 181 9.65 -9.22 13.25
C ARG A 181 10.49 -8.15 12.55
N ASN A 182 11.69 -7.92 13.08
CA ASN A 182 12.75 -7.22 12.36
C ASN A 182 13.35 -8.14 11.29
N ASP A 183 12.53 -8.90 10.56
CA ASP A 183 12.96 -9.50 9.31
C ASP A 183 13.13 -8.35 8.32
N ARG A 184 14.41 -8.01 8.14
CA ARG A 184 15.00 -7.11 7.14
C ARG A 184 14.67 -7.55 5.70
N TRP A 185 13.40 -7.65 5.37
CA TRP A 185 12.87 -7.92 4.05
C TRP A 185 11.76 -6.91 3.71
N CYS A 186 11.99 -5.65 4.09
CA CYS A 186 11.65 -4.48 3.29
C CYS A 186 12.94 -3.90 2.65
N LEU A 187 13.83 -4.76 2.17
CA LEU A 187 14.91 -4.34 1.29
C LEU A 187 14.51 -4.59 -0.17
N THR A 188 13.49 -3.86 -0.61
CA THR A 188 13.72 -2.98 -1.75
C THR A 188 14.06 -1.60 -1.17
N PRO A 189 15.35 -1.27 -0.96
CA PRO A 189 15.74 0.11 -0.70
C PRO A 189 15.57 0.87 -2.02
N GLY A 190 14.36 1.33 -2.30
CA GLY A 190 14.08 2.02 -3.56
C GLY A 190 12.72 2.68 -3.63
N LEU A 191 11.66 2.03 -3.16
CA LEU A 191 10.32 2.64 -3.23
C LEU A 191 9.47 2.21 -2.03
N VAL A 192 9.12 3.20 -1.22
CA VAL A 192 8.07 3.19 -0.18
C VAL A 192 8.50 2.60 1.19
N SER A 193 8.93 3.50 2.08
CA SER A 193 8.89 3.32 3.55
C SER A 193 8.24 4.55 4.19
N PRO A 194 7.85 4.42 5.47
CA PRO A 194 6.47 4.48 5.96
C PRO A 194 5.94 5.92 6.03
N ASP A 195 4.61 6.06 6.06
CA ASP A 195 3.85 7.29 6.31
C ASP A 195 4.70 8.50 6.72
N LEU A 196 5.03 9.35 5.75
CA LEU A 196 5.79 10.57 5.99
C LEU A 196 5.10 11.33 7.13
N PRO A 197 5.82 11.66 8.23
CA PRO A 197 5.23 12.49 9.27
C PRO A 197 4.71 13.76 8.62
N PHE A 198 3.56 14.27 9.07
CA PHE A 198 2.90 15.42 8.41
C PHE A 198 3.83 16.61 8.19
N TRP A 199 4.82 16.81 9.08
CA TRP A 199 5.90 17.78 8.91
C TRP A 199 6.74 17.58 7.64
N ALA A 200 7.04 16.35 7.23
CA ALA A 200 7.80 16.06 6.02
C ALA A 200 7.00 16.41 4.74
N ILE A 201 5.67 16.23 4.76
CA ILE A 201 4.80 16.69 3.66
C ILE A 201 4.87 18.21 3.55
N ILE A 202 4.82 18.93 4.68
CA ILE A 202 4.94 20.39 4.73
C ILE A 202 6.28 20.85 4.13
N LEU A 203 7.39 20.18 4.48
CA LEU A 203 8.72 20.51 3.95
C LEU A 203 8.84 20.26 2.44
N ILE A 204 8.26 19.17 1.93
CA ILE A 204 8.23 18.88 0.48
C ILE A 204 7.40 19.94 -0.25
N CYS A 205 6.23 20.31 0.29
CA CYS A 205 5.39 21.36 -0.28
C CYS A 205 6.10 22.72 -0.29
N LEU A 206 6.81 23.07 0.79
CA LEU A 206 7.61 24.30 0.86
C LEU A 206 8.74 24.31 -0.16
N ALA A 207 9.46 23.19 -0.30
CA ALA A 207 10.52 23.08 -1.30
C ALA A 207 9.98 23.23 -2.73
N GLY A 208 8.87 22.56 -3.05
CA GLY A 208 8.20 22.69 -4.35
C GLY A 208 7.72 24.11 -4.62
N LEU A 209 7.14 24.77 -3.61
CA LEU A 209 6.68 26.15 -3.71
C LEU A 209 7.84 27.12 -3.95
N LEU A 210 8.97 26.96 -3.27
CA LEU A 210 10.16 27.79 -3.48
C LEU A 210 10.73 27.62 -4.88
N VAL A 211 10.81 26.39 -5.40
CA VAL A 211 11.25 26.14 -6.79
C VAL A 211 10.30 26.77 -7.80
N LEU A 212 8.99 26.68 -7.57
CA LEU A 212 7.99 27.30 -8.43
C LEU A 212 8.10 28.84 -8.41
N ILE A 213 8.26 29.45 -7.24
CA ILE A 213 8.46 30.90 -7.09
C ILE A 213 9.75 31.34 -7.81
N MET A 214 10.86 30.63 -7.60
CA MET A 214 12.12 30.94 -8.28
C MET A 214 11.99 30.79 -9.80
N GLY A 215 11.30 29.75 -10.28
CA GLY A 215 11.01 29.56 -11.71
C GLY A 215 10.15 30.68 -12.29
N LEU A 216 9.11 31.12 -11.58
CA LEU A 216 8.28 32.26 -12.00
C LEU A 216 9.10 33.55 -12.04
N ILE A 217 9.91 33.83 -11.02
CA ILE A 217 10.78 35.02 -10.98
C ILE A 217 11.76 34.98 -12.17
N SER A 218 12.41 33.85 -12.43
CA SER A 218 13.29 33.68 -13.60
C SER A 218 12.56 33.85 -14.91
N PHE A 219 11.37 33.27 -15.08
CA PHE A 219 10.54 33.43 -16.27
C PHE A 219 10.12 34.89 -16.49
N PHE A 220 9.72 35.59 -15.43
CA PHE A 220 9.41 37.00 -15.47
C PHE A 220 10.65 37.84 -15.79
N LEU A 221 11.82 37.52 -15.25
CA LEU A 221 13.07 38.22 -15.58
C LEU A 221 13.46 38.03 -17.05
N VAL A 222 13.44 36.79 -17.56
CA VAL A 222 13.71 36.50 -18.98
C VAL A 222 12.69 37.19 -19.88
N SER A 223 11.41 37.17 -19.52
CA SER A 223 10.37 37.87 -20.28
C SER A 223 10.59 39.38 -20.31
N LYS A 224 11.09 39.98 -19.21
CA LYS A 224 11.45 41.40 -19.16
C LYS A 224 12.68 41.71 -20.03
N GLU A 225 13.70 40.86 -20.01
CA GLU A 225 14.89 41.02 -20.85
C GLU A 225 14.57 40.87 -22.34
N VAL A 226 13.74 39.89 -22.71
CA VAL A 226 13.28 39.70 -24.09
C VAL A 226 12.36 40.84 -24.52
N LEU A 227 11.46 41.32 -23.65
CA LEU A 227 10.61 42.47 -23.95
C LEU A 227 11.43 43.76 -24.05
N PHE A 228 12.45 43.93 -23.23
CA PHE A 228 13.37 45.08 -23.30
C PHE A 228 14.20 45.03 -24.58
N SER A 229 14.71 43.87 -24.96
CA SER A 229 15.43 43.65 -26.22
C SER A 229 14.51 43.88 -27.43
N TYR A 230 13.29 43.33 -27.39
CA TYR A 230 12.25 43.57 -28.40
C TYR A 230 11.91 45.06 -28.51
N TYR A 231 11.71 45.75 -27.38
CA TYR A 231 11.43 47.18 -27.36
C TYR A 231 12.60 48.00 -27.93
N GLN A 232 13.85 47.62 -27.64
CA GLN A 232 15.03 48.26 -28.23
C GLN A 232 15.13 48.02 -29.74
N VAL A 233 14.86 46.80 -30.23
CA VAL A 233 14.86 46.47 -31.66
C VAL A 233 13.74 47.21 -32.39
N VAL A 234 12.53 47.24 -31.83
CA VAL A 234 11.40 48.00 -32.40
C VAL A 234 11.70 49.49 -32.40
N ARG A 235 12.25 50.05 -31.31
CA ARG A 235 12.68 51.45 -31.26
C ARG A 235 13.77 51.75 -32.28
N ALA A 236 14.75 50.86 -32.46
CA ALA A 236 15.79 51.00 -33.48
C ALA A 236 15.21 50.95 -34.89
N PHE A 237 14.23 50.07 -35.15
CA PHE A 237 13.51 49.99 -36.41
C PHE A 237 12.73 51.28 -36.71
N TYR A 238 11.97 51.81 -35.74
CA TYR A 238 11.28 53.09 -35.89
C TYR A 238 12.23 54.27 -36.08
N ILE A 239 13.39 54.27 -35.42
CA ILE A 239 14.42 55.27 -35.65
C ILE A 239 14.98 55.12 -37.07
N LEU A 240 15.29 53.91 -37.53
CA LEU A 240 15.77 53.67 -38.89
C LEU A 240 14.74 54.07 -39.95
N GLU A 241 13.47 53.71 -39.79
CA GLU A 241 12.38 54.18 -40.66
C GLU A 241 12.32 55.71 -40.67
N GLY A 242 12.45 56.36 -39.50
CA GLY A 242 12.53 57.82 -39.40
C GLY A 242 13.73 58.41 -40.16
N TYR A 243 14.91 57.78 -40.08
CA TYR A 243 16.11 58.20 -40.81
C TYR A 243 16.01 57.93 -42.33
N VAL A 244 15.40 56.83 -42.75
CA VAL A 244 15.17 56.49 -44.16
C VAL A 244 14.13 57.44 -44.77
N LEU A 245 13.01 57.68 -44.08
CA LEU A 245 12.02 58.69 -44.48
C LEU A 245 12.62 60.10 -44.52
N CYS A 246 13.45 60.47 -43.53
CA CYS A 246 14.15 61.76 -43.53
C CYS A 246 15.18 61.84 -44.68
N GLY A 247 15.91 60.75 -44.95
CA GLY A 247 16.87 60.64 -46.06
C GLY A 247 16.22 60.69 -47.44
N ASP A 248 15.06 60.06 -47.61
CA ASP A 248 14.26 60.10 -48.85
C ASP A 248 13.62 61.48 -49.07
N VAL A 249 13.12 62.12 -48.00
CA VAL A 249 12.61 63.50 -48.07
C VAL A 249 13.76 64.46 -48.37
N PHE A 250 14.93 64.29 -47.76
CA PHE A 250 16.12 65.11 -48.01
C PHE A 250 16.67 64.89 -49.41
N CYS A 251 16.70 63.64 -49.93
CA CYS A 251 17.06 63.34 -51.31
C CYS A 251 16.07 63.95 -52.30
N ARG A 252 14.75 63.88 -52.05
CA ARG A 252 13.75 64.57 -52.89
C ARG A 252 13.90 66.09 -52.85
N TYR A 253 14.17 66.65 -51.67
CA TYR A 253 14.41 68.09 -51.52
C TYR A 253 15.67 68.53 -52.26
N PHE A 254 16.75 67.74 -52.18
CA PHE A 254 18.00 68.01 -52.87
C PHE A 254 17.87 67.83 -54.39
N LEU A 255 17.11 66.82 -54.87
CA LEU A 255 16.77 66.65 -56.28
C LEU A 255 15.93 67.81 -56.80
N LEU A 256 14.94 68.29 -56.03
CA LEU A 256 14.15 69.48 -56.37
C LEU A 256 15.00 70.76 -56.43
N VAL A 257 15.97 70.91 -55.52
CA VAL A 257 16.92 72.03 -55.55
C VAL A 257 17.88 71.91 -56.76
N CYS A 258 18.32 70.71 -57.11
CA CYS A 258 19.14 70.47 -58.30
C CYS A 258 18.37 70.69 -59.62
N GLU A 259 17.12 70.24 -59.72
CA GLU A 259 16.26 70.50 -60.89
C GLU A 259 15.90 71.99 -61.01
N GLY A 260 15.69 72.68 -59.88
CA GLY A 260 15.51 74.13 -59.85
C GLY A 260 16.76 74.92 -60.29
N PHE A 261 17.96 74.41 -60.00
CA PHE A 261 19.21 75.04 -60.47
C PHE A 261 19.48 74.78 -61.95
N ALA A 262 19.08 73.61 -62.49
CA ALA A 262 19.20 73.30 -63.92
C ALA A 262 18.31 74.20 -64.80
N PHE A 263 17.19 74.70 -64.27
CA PHE A 263 16.30 75.63 -64.99
C PHE A 263 16.78 77.09 -65.00
N SER A 264 17.82 77.43 -64.23
CA SER A 264 18.36 78.81 -64.18
C SER A 264 19.59 79.03 -65.08
N PHE A 265 20.01 78.01 -65.84
CA PHE A 265 21.19 78.03 -66.71
C PHE A 265 20.92 77.49 -68.14
N SER A 266 19.70 77.67 -68.65
CA SER A 266 19.39 77.52 -70.08
C SER A 266 18.65 78.74 -70.63
#